data_AF-A0AAV4LFC5-F1
#
_entry.id   AF-A0AAV4LFC5-F1
#
_cell.length_a   1.000
_cell.length_b   1.000
_cell.length_c   1.000
_cell.angle_alpha   90.00
_cell.angle_beta   90.00
_cell.angle_gamma   90.00
#
_symmetry.space_group_name_H-M   'P 1'
#
loop_
_entity.id
_entity.type
_entity.pdbx_description
1 polymer ?
#
loop_
_entity_poly.entity_id
_entity_poly.type
_entity_poly.pdbx_seq_one_letter_code
_entity_poly.pdbx_strand_id
1 'polypeptide(L)'
;MLRKKQIVSLLATIVLISTITACGSGKKEGRSQATEAQPDYNQTKSMVLDILHTKEGMLALRDIMRDPSFKHSLAINEQDIAQALNKSLTDGPNHQLIEAQMKDPKFAAELVKSTKQEHTVLLKTLVKDPEYQKELINILQDPQYTKFQLSLLRTPTARQEIMKIMTEAMQNPEFKITFINSVRENLGSAAITQMHSSPKKDEKKEEKKEDGEKKEDGGDKQEDKKEES
;
A
#
# COMPACT_ATOMS: atom_id res chain seq x y z
N MET A 1 -57.14 -40.48 40.25
CA MET A 1 -58.24 -40.06 39.36
C MET A 1 -59.03 -38.82 39.85
N LEU A 2 -58.94 -38.41 41.13
CA LEU A 2 -59.67 -37.23 41.63
C LEU A 2 -59.15 -35.87 41.12
N ARG A 3 -57.83 -35.69 40.93
CA ARG A 3 -57.27 -34.40 40.47
C ARG A 3 -57.64 -34.03 39.03
N LYS A 4 -57.84 -35.01 38.15
CA LYS A 4 -58.31 -34.76 36.76
C LYS A 4 -59.78 -34.36 36.71
N LYS A 5 -60.63 -34.90 37.60
CA LYS A 5 -62.04 -34.49 37.71
C LYS A 5 -62.19 -33.06 38.25
N GLN A 6 -61.32 -32.63 39.16
CA GLN A 6 -61.33 -31.25 39.67
C GLN A 6 -60.86 -30.22 38.64
N ILE A 7 -59.87 -30.56 37.81
CA ILE A 7 -59.40 -29.66 36.74
C ILE A 7 -60.46 -29.50 35.64
N VAL A 8 -61.16 -30.57 35.26
CA VAL A 8 -62.26 -30.51 34.28
C VAL A 8 -63.46 -29.71 34.82
N SER A 9 -63.77 -29.83 36.13
CA SER A 9 -64.83 -29.05 36.77
C SER A 9 -64.50 -27.56 36.90
N LEU A 10 -63.22 -27.19 37.05
CA LEU A 10 -62.75 -25.80 37.10
C LEU A 10 -62.70 -25.13 35.72
N LEU A 11 -62.37 -25.90 34.67
CA LEU A 11 -62.39 -25.43 33.29
C LEU A 11 -63.83 -25.22 32.77
N ALA A 12 -64.77 -26.06 33.19
CA ALA A 12 -66.19 -25.93 32.81
C ALA A 12 -66.88 -24.70 33.46
N THR A 13 -66.42 -24.27 34.64
CA THR A 13 -66.97 -23.09 35.34
C THR A 13 -66.43 -21.77 34.81
N ILE A 14 -65.18 -21.72 34.35
CA ILE A 14 -64.59 -20.53 33.71
C ILE A 14 -65.19 -20.24 32.33
N VAL A 15 -65.56 -21.27 31.57
CA VAL A 15 -66.21 -21.10 30.25
C VAL A 15 -67.67 -20.63 30.39
N LEU A 16 -68.33 -20.88 31.52
CA LEU A 16 -69.71 -20.46 31.79
C LEU A 16 -69.82 -18.97 32.20
N ILE A 17 -68.74 -18.34 32.65
CA ILE A 17 -68.73 -16.93 33.09
C ILE A 17 -68.57 -15.95 31.91
N SER A 18 -68.01 -16.41 30.78
CA SER A 18 -67.68 -15.55 29.64
C SER A 18 -68.85 -15.22 28.70
N THR A 19 -70.06 -15.77 28.91
CA THR A 19 -71.20 -15.61 28.00
C THR A 19 -72.32 -14.69 28.50
N ILE A 20 -72.18 -14.04 29.67
CA ILE A 20 -73.25 -13.20 30.25
C ILE A 20 -73.13 -11.71 29.87
N THR A 21 -72.01 -11.24 29.32
CA THR A 21 -71.89 -9.83 28.91
C THR A 21 -72.29 -9.63 27.46
N ALA A 22 -73.57 -9.86 27.16
CA ALA A 22 -74.20 -9.39 25.94
C ALA A 22 -75.68 -9.02 26.17
N CYS A 23 -76.01 -7.79 25.75
CA CYS A 23 -77.33 -7.20 25.53
C CYS A 23 -77.94 -6.38 26.70
N GLY A 24 -78.17 -5.09 26.41
CA GLY A 24 -78.75 -4.11 27.32
C GLY A 24 -80.23 -3.81 27.10
N SER A 25 -80.74 -2.82 27.84
CA SER A 25 -81.81 -1.85 27.50
C SER A 25 -82.14 -1.02 28.75
N GLY A 26 -82.25 0.31 28.58
CA GLY A 26 -82.21 1.26 29.69
C GLY A 26 -83.53 1.64 30.38
N LYS A 27 -83.39 2.50 31.40
CA LYS A 27 -84.29 3.63 31.70
C LYS A 27 -83.68 4.52 32.79
N LYS A 28 -83.52 5.80 32.43
CA LYS A 28 -83.72 7.05 33.20
C LYS A 28 -83.37 7.07 34.70
N GLU A 29 -82.34 7.86 35.03
CA GLU A 29 -82.32 8.97 36.00
C GLU A 29 -80.92 9.60 35.89
N GLY A 30 -80.77 10.87 35.52
CA GLY A 30 -80.90 11.96 36.47
C GLY A 30 -79.55 12.26 37.15
N ARG A 31 -78.71 13.07 36.46
CA ARG A 31 -77.69 13.97 37.02
C ARG A 31 -76.29 13.39 37.41
N SER A 32 -75.34 13.78 36.55
CA SER A 32 -73.97 14.23 36.84
C SER A 32 -72.84 13.23 37.19
N GLN A 33 -72.00 13.05 36.17
CA GLN A 33 -70.55 13.33 36.20
C GLN A 33 -69.60 12.25 36.74
N ALA A 34 -69.16 11.38 35.82
CA ALA A 34 -67.75 11.19 35.44
C ALA A 34 -67.69 10.02 34.44
N THR A 35 -67.75 10.33 33.15
CA THR A 35 -67.54 9.35 32.08
C THR A 35 -66.10 9.51 31.61
N GLU A 36 -65.29 8.47 31.82
CA GLU A 36 -64.01 8.28 31.16
C GLU A 36 -64.24 8.26 29.65
N ALA A 37 -64.12 9.42 29.02
CA ALA A 37 -63.84 9.50 27.61
C ALA A 37 -62.38 9.06 27.43
N GLN A 38 -62.20 7.84 26.93
CA GLN A 38 -60.93 7.44 26.32
C GLN A 38 -60.50 8.59 25.38
N PRO A 39 -59.32 9.20 25.58
CA PRO A 39 -58.86 10.25 24.70
C PRO A 39 -58.86 9.71 23.27
N ASP A 40 -59.46 10.48 22.35
CA ASP A 40 -59.51 10.13 20.94
C ASP A 40 -58.08 9.88 20.45
N TYR A 41 -57.79 8.65 20.06
CA TYR A 41 -56.45 8.20 19.66
C TYR A 41 -55.85 9.12 18.60
N ASN A 42 -56.69 9.68 17.72
CA ASN A 42 -56.29 10.64 16.71
C ASN A 42 -55.81 11.98 17.31
N GLN A 43 -56.47 12.46 18.36
CA GLN A 43 -56.12 13.70 19.04
C GLN A 43 -54.81 13.54 19.84
N THR A 44 -54.62 12.38 20.48
CA THR A 44 -53.35 12.03 21.14
C THR A 44 -52.21 11.87 20.14
N LYS A 45 -52.47 11.24 18.98
CA LYS A 45 -51.48 11.12 17.90
C LYS A 45 -51.06 12.48 17.36
N SER A 46 -52.00 13.38 17.11
CA SER A 46 -51.70 14.75 16.64
C SER A 46 -50.86 15.50 17.67
N MET A 47 -51.22 15.42 18.95
CA MET A 47 -50.46 16.06 20.03
C MET A 47 -49.03 15.51 20.12
N VAL A 48 -48.83 14.19 20.01
CA VAL A 48 -47.48 13.58 20.00
C VAL A 48 -46.69 14.00 18.76
N LEU A 49 -47.33 14.05 17.60
CA LEU A 49 -46.70 14.50 16.36
C LEU A 49 -46.24 15.95 16.46
N ASP A 50 -47.08 16.81 17.05
CA ASP A 50 -46.76 18.22 17.26
C ASP A 50 -45.61 18.39 18.25
N ILE A 51 -45.58 17.62 19.35
CA ILE A 51 -44.47 17.60 20.31
C ILE A 51 -43.15 17.16 19.64
N LEU A 52 -43.18 16.18 18.74
CA LEU A 52 -41.97 15.77 18.00
C LEU A 52 -41.48 16.85 17.02
N HIS A 53 -42.39 17.65 16.47
CA HIS A 53 -42.07 18.74 15.57
C HIS A 53 -41.73 20.06 16.29
N THR A 54 -41.97 20.20 17.59
CA THR A 54 -41.58 21.40 18.34
C THR A 54 -40.06 21.50 18.50
N LYS A 55 -39.59 22.71 18.80
CA LYS A 55 -38.16 22.97 19.03
C LYS A 55 -37.64 22.16 20.21
N GLU A 56 -38.46 22.02 21.24
CA GLU A 56 -38.17 21.25 22.45
C GLU A 56 -38.07 19.75 22.15
N GLY A 57 -38.97 19.20 21.33
CA GLY A 57 -38.90 17.81 20.88
C GLY A 57 -37.66 17.52 20.04
N MET A 58 -37.31 18.42 19.11
CA MET A 58 -36.07 18.30 18.33
C MET A 58 -34.80 18.44 19.18
N LEU A 59 -34.80 19.31 20.18
CA LEU A 59 -33.69 19.45 21.14
C LEU A 59 -33.52 18.17 21.97
N ALA A 60 -34.61 17.64 22.54
CA ALA A 60 -34.59 16.40 23.28
C ALA A 60 -34.10 15.23 22.42
N LEU A 61 -34.54 15.13 21.17
CA LEU A 61 -34.07 14.11 20.23
C LEU A 61 -32.58 14.28 19.89
N ARG A 62 -32.09 15.52 19.75
CA ARG A 62 -30.67 15.82 19.51
C ARG A 62 -29.79 15.43 20.71
N ASP A 63 -30.29 15.63 21.92
CA ASP A 63 -29.58 15.25 23.15
C ASP A 63 -29.57 13.72 23.33
N ILE A 64 -30.66 13.03 23.00
CA ILE A 64 -30.69 11.57 22.95
C ILE A 64 -29.72 11.04 21.87
N MET A 65 -29.67 11.67 20.68
CA MET A 65 -28.70 11.32 19.63
C MET A 65 -27.24 11.56 20.03
N ARG A 66 -26.96 12.39 21.04
CA ARG A 66 -25.60 12.58 21.57
C ARG A 66 -25.20 11.47 22.53
N ASP A 67 -26.17 10.78 23.14
CA ASP A 67 -25.94 9.69 24.08
C ASP A 67 -25.21 8.50 23.39
N PRO A 68 -24.07 8.04 23.93
CA PRO A 68 -23.32 6.91 23.39
C PRO A 68 -24.13 5.61 23.31
N SER A 69 -25.02 5.38 24.27
CA SER A 69 -25.88 4.19 24.37
C SER A 69 -26.91 4.17 23.24
N PHE A 70 -27.44 5.35 22.91
CA PHE A 70 -28.38 5.51 21.79
C PHE A 70 -27.67 5.42 20.44
N LYS A 71 -26.46 5.98 20.30
CA LYS A 71 -25.62 5.85 19.08
C LYS A 71 -25.30 4.40 18.75
N HIS A 72 -25.01 3.58 19.75
CA HIS A 72 -24.77 2.15 19.55
C HIS A 72 -26.04 1.36 19.23
N SER A 73 -27.21 1.81 19.70
CA SER A 73 -28.50 1.20 19.39
C SER A 73 -29.03 1.56 18.00
N LEU A 74 -28.45 2.57 17.35
CA LEU A 74 -28.80 2.94 15.99
C LEU A 74 -28.18 1.92 15.03
N ALA A 75 -28.94 0.85 14.75
CA ALA A 75 -28.60 -0.12 13.72
C ALA A 75 -28.74 0.55 12.34
N ILE A 76 -27.73 1.33 11.96
CA ILE A 76 -27.61 1.83 10.59
C ILE A 76 -27.24 0.62 9.74
N ASN A 77 -28.01 0.38 8.67
CA ASN A 77 -27.74 -0.69 7.73
C ASN A 77 -26.32 -0.53 7.14
N GLU A 78 -25.53 -1.60 7.14
CA GLU A 78 -24.16 -1.59 6.61
C GLU A 78 -24.12 -1.10 5.15
N GLN A 79 -25.18 -1.37 4.38
CA GLN A 79 -25.29 -0.89 3.00
C GLN A 79 -25.42 0.63 2.90
N ASP A 80 -26.17 1.27 3.81
CA ASP A 80 -26.32 2.72 3.83
C ASP A 80 -25.03 3.41 4.27
N ILE A 81 -24.30 2.81 5.22
CA ILE A 81 -22.97 3.27 5.63
C ILE A 81 -21.99 3.15 4.45
N ALA A 82 -21.97 2.00 3.77
CA ALA A 82 -21.08 1.77 2.64
C ALA A 82 -21.37 2.72 1.46
N GLN A 83 -22.65 2.97 1.16
CA GLN A 83 -23.03 3.93 0.12
C GLN A 83 -22.67 5.37 0.53
N ALA A 84 -22.96 5.77 1.77
CA ALA A 84 -22.60 7.09 2.27
C ALA A 84 -21.07 7.30 2.28
N LEU A 85 -20.31 6.27 2.65
CA LEU A 85 -18.85 6.31 2.62
C LEU A 85 -18.33 6.39 1.18
N ASN A 86 -18.81 5.54 0.27
CA ASN A 86 -18.40 5.59 -1.14
C ASN A 86 -18.72 6.94 -1.75
N LYS A 87 -19.94 7.45 -1.54
CA LYS A 87 -20.36 8.77 -2.01
C LYS A 87 -19.49 9.87 -1.40
N SER A 88 -19.20 9.78 -0.10
CA SER A 88 -18.27 10.68 0.56
C SER A 88 -16.86 10.60 -0.03
N LEU A 89 -16.37 9.42 -0.41
CA LEU A 89 -15.03 9.28 -0.98
C LEU A 89 -14.94 9.72 -2.45
N THR A 90 -16.03 9.60 -3.22
CA THR A 90 -16.08 9.93 -4.66
C THR A 90 -16.59 11.33 -4.96
N ASP A 91 -17.30 11.97 -4.02
CA ASP A 91 -17.80 13.32 -4.20
C ASP A 91 -16.64 14.33 -4.18
N GLY A 92 -16.56 15.15 -5.23
CA GLY A 92 -15.49 16.13 -5.46
C GLY A 92 -15.05 17.00 -4.26
N PRO A 93 -15.92 17.52 -3.38
CA PRO A 93 -15.48 18.32 -2.22
C PRO A 93 -14.63 17.53 -1.20
N ASN A 94 -14.76 16.20 -1.16
CA ASN A 94 -14.03 15.37 -0.20
C ASN A 94 -12.66 14.89 -0.72
N HIS A 95 -12.36 15.10 -2.01
CA HIS A 95 -11.00 14.87 -2.53
C HIS A 95 -9.97 15.71 -1.78
N GLN A 96 -10.29 16.95 -1.39
CA GLN A 96 -9.40 17.80 -0.60
C GLN A 96 -9.13 17.23 0.80
N LEU A 97 -10.15 16.62 1.41
CA LEU A 97 -10.00 15.95 2.71
C LEU A 97 -9.06 14.74 2.55
N ILE A 98 -9.29 13.89 1.55
CA ILE A 98 -8.45 12.72 1.29
C ILE A 98 -7.02 13.15 0.96
N GLU A 99 -6.83 14.19 0.15
CA GLU A 99 -5.50 14.73 -0.15
C GLU A 99 -4.79 15.26 1.12
N ALA A 100 -5.51 15.94 2.00
CA ALA A 100 -4.98 16.39 3.27
C ALA A 100 -4.59 15.22 4.19
N GLN A 101 -5.40 14.16 4.22
CA GLN A 101 -5.10 12.95 4.99
C GLN A 101 -3.93 12.15 4.40
N MET A 102 -3.79 12.09 3.06
CA MET A 102 -2.64 11.44 2.42
C MET A 102 -1.31 12.14 2.72
N LYS A 103 -1.32 13.42 3.10
CA LYS A 103 -0.13 14.14 3.57
C LYS A 103 0.25 13.79 5.02
N ASP A 104 -0.64 13.16 5.79
CA ASP A 104 -0.29 12.64 7.11
C ASP A 104 0.55 11.36 6.96
N PRO A 105 1.80 11.33 7.46
CA PRO A 105 2.67 10.16 7.35
C PRO A 105 2.10 8.90 8.01
N LYS A 106 1.26 9.01 9.04
CA LYS A 106 0.66 7.83 9.69
C LYS A 106 -0.35 7.17 8.76
N PHE A 107 -1.27 7.97 8.23
CA PHE A 107 -2.27 7.51 7.28
C PHE A 107 -1.61 6.97 6.00
N ALA A 108 -0.62 7.70 5.45
CA ALA A 108 0.12 7.26 4.28
C ALA A 108 0.85 5.93 4.52
N ALA A 109 1.48 5.74 5.69
CA ALA A 109 2.17 4.49 6.02
C ALA A 109 1.20 3.30 6.13
N GLU A 110 0.04 3.49 6.77
CA GLU A 110 -0.98 2.45 6.87
C GLU A 110 -1.63 2.13 5.51
N LEU A 111 -1.86 3.14 4.68
CA LEU A 111 -2.38 2.97 3.32
C LEU A 111 -1.38 2.21 2.45
N VAL A 112 -0.10 2.59 2.48
CA VAL A 112 0.95 1.85 1.74
C VAL A 112 1.08 0.43 2.27
N LYS A 113 1.00 0.22 3.58
CA LYS A 113 1.09 -1.13 4.18
C LYS A 113 -0.07 -2.02 3.73
N SER A 114 -1.29 -1.50 3.70
CA SER A 114 -2.47 -2.25 3.26
C SER A 114 -2.49 -2.51 1.75
N THR A 115 -1.99 -1.58 0.95
CA THR A 115 -1.99 -1.69 -0.53
C THR A 115 -0.72 -2.31 -1.11
N LYS A 116 0.31 -2.60 -0.30
CA LYS A 116 1.64 -3.05 -0.75
C LYS A 116 1.59 -4.25 -1.70
N GLN A 117 0.78 -5.25 -1.39
CA GLN A 117 0.69 -6.46 -2.20
C GLN A 117 0.12 -6.16 -3.59
N GLU A 118 -1.05 -5.51 -3.64
CA GLU A 118 -1.70 -5.11 -4.89
C GLU A 118 -0.82 -4.16 -5.71
N HIS A 119 -0.17 -3.18 -5.05
CA HIS A 119 0.76 -2.27 -5.70
C HIS A 119 1.96 -3.01 -6.31
N THR A 120 2.47 -4.05 -5.64
CA THR A 120 3.56 -4.88 -6.17
C THR A 120 3.10 -5.68 -7.38
N VAL A 121 1.89 -6.23 -7.35
CA VAL A 121 1.31 -6.98 -8.48
C VAL A 121 1.09 -6.05 -9.67
N LEU A 122 0.54 -4.86 -9.43
CA LEU A 122 0.34 -3.83 -10.44
C LEU A 122 1.68 -3.45 -11.08
N LEU A 123 2.71 -3.15 -10.29
CA LEU A 123 4.02 -2.77 -10.82
C LEU A 123 4.67 -3.90 -11.64
N LYS A 124 4.57 -5.15 -11.17
CA LYS A 124 5.05 -6.32 -11.94
C LYS A 124 4.29 -6.53 -13.24
N THR A 125 3.02 -6.15 -13.28
CA THR A 125 2.19 -6.26 -14.47
C THR A 125 2.52 -5.14 -15.46
N LEU A 126 2.65 -3.90 -14.99
CA LEU A 126 3.08 -2.76 -15.80
C LEU A 126 4.45 -3.00 -16.45
N VAL A 127 5.42 -3.55 -15.72
CA VAL A 127 6.75 -3.85 -16.30
C VAL A 127 6.67 -4.84 -17.48
N LYS A 128 5.62 -5.65 -17.57
CA LYS A 128 5.39 -6.58 -18.70
C LYS A 128 4.60 -5.94 -19.84
N ASP A 129 4.01 -4.77 -19.61
CA ASP A 129 3.22 -4.05 -20.60
C ASP A 129 4.13 -3.36 -21.64
N PRO A 130 3.85 -3.49 -22.95
CA PRO A 130 4.69 -2.91 -23.99
C PRO A 130 4.71 -1.38 -23.98
N GLU A 131 3.62 -0.69 -23.59
CA GLU A 131 3.59 0.77 -23.52
C GLU A 131 4.46 1.27 -22.37
N TYR A 132 4.32 0.65 -21.19
CA TYR A 132 5.16 0.99 -20.03
C TYR A 132 6.64 0.67 -20.27
N GLN A 133 6.95 -0.44 -20.97
CA GLN A 133 8.33 -0.75 -21.39
C GLN A 133 8.90 0.33 -22.31
N LYS A 134 8.12 0.86 -23.24
CA LYS A 134 8.56 1.93 -24.13
C LYS A 134 8.89 3.20 -23.35
N GLU A 135 8.05 3.57 -22.39
CA GLU A 135 8.32 4.71 -21.50
C GLU A 135 9.56 4.47 -20.63
N LEU A 136 9.73 3.27 -20.08
CA LEU A 136 10.94 2.90 -19.36
C LEU A 136 12.20 3.02 -20.23
N ILE A 137 12.16 2.55 -21.47
CA ILE A 137 13.29 2.69 -22.40
C ILE A 137 13.61 4.16 -22.66
N ASN A 138 12.60 5.01 -22.81
CA ASN A 138 12.82 6.45 -22.98
C ASN A 138 13.52 7.05 -21.75
N ILE A 139 13.15 6.62 -20.54
CA ILE A 139 13.83 7.03 -19.30
C ILE A 139 15.28 6.53 -19.29
N LEU A 140 15.54 5.31 -19.76
CA LEU A 140 16.90 4.76 -19.88
C LEU A 140 17.73 5.46 -20.98
N GLN A 141 17.12 6.15 -21.93
CA GLN A 141 17.85 6.94 -22.92
C GLN A 141 18.26 8.33 -22.41
N ASP A 142 17.98 8.65 -21.13
CA ASP A 142 18.40 9.91 -20.53
C ASP A 142 19.94 10.10 -20.61
N PRO A 143 20.44 11.31 -20.92
CA PRO A 143 21.87 11.58 -21.00
C PRO A 143 22.66 11.27 -19.72
N GLN A 144 22.06 11.41 -18.54
CA GLN A 144 22.71 11.06 -17.27
C GLN A 144 22.88 9.55 -17.15
N TYR A 145 21.85 8.79 -17.53
CA TYR A 145 21.94 7.33 -17.54
C TYR A 145 22.96 6.83 -18.57
N THR A 146 23.01 7.46 -19.75
CA THR A 146 24.04 7.17 -20.76
C THR A 146 25.45 7.42 -20.24
N LYS A 147 25.68 8.54 -19.52
CA LYS A 147 26.98 8.82 -18.88
C LYS A 147 27.34 7.77 -17.83
N PHE A 148 26.36 7.32 -17.05
CA PHE A 148 26.53 6.24 -16.08
C PHE A 148 26.88 4.92 -16.78
N GLN A 149 26.22 4.55 -17.87
CA GLN A 149 26.58 3.38 -18.66
C GLN A 149 28.01 3.47 -19.23
N LEU A 150 28.41 4.63 -19.75
CA LEU A 150 29.77 4.85 -20.24
C LEU A 150 30.82 4.78 -19.13
N SER A 151 30.50 5.17 -17.90
CA SER A 151 31.41 5.02 -16.77
C SER A 151 31.56 3.55 -16.36
N LEU A 152 30.48 2.75 -16.43
CA LEU A 152 30.53 1.30 -16.22
C LEU A 152 31.44 0.60 -17.25
N LEU A 153 31.38 0.98 -18.52
CA LEU A 153 32.26 0.42 -19.56
C LEU A 153 33.74 0.75 -19.34
N ARG A 154 34.05 1.80 -18.56
CA ARG A 154 35.42 2.19 -18.21
C ARG A 154 35.96 1.46 -16.97
N THR A 155 35.12 0.68 -16.28
CA THR A 155 35.56 -0.10 -15.12
C THR A 155 36.60 -1.15 -15.54
N PRO A 156 37.52 -1.53 -14.63
CA PRO A 156 38.54 -2.55 -14.95
C PRO A 156 37.95 -3.87 -15.45
N THR A 157 36.83 -4.32 -14.87
CA THR A 157 36.15 -5.56 -15.27
C THR A 157 35.61 -5.48 -16.70
N ALA A 158 34.92 -4.39 -17.05
CA ALA A 158 34.44 -4.19 -18.41
C ALA A 158 35.60 -4.08 -19.41
N ARG A 159 36.70 -3.41 -19.04
CA ARG A 159 37.91 -3.34 -19.88
C ARG A 159 38.54 -4.70 -20.12
N GLN A 160 38.57 -5.59 -19.12
CA GLN A 160 39.08 -6.95 -19.28
C GLN A 160 38.25 -7.75 -20.29
N GLU A 161 36.92 -7.68 -20.20
CA GLU A 161 36.04 -8.34 -21.18
C GLU A 161 36.18 -7.72 -22.58
N ILE A 162 36.29 -6.38 -22.68
CA ILE A 162 36.56 -5.71 -23.96
C ILE A 162 37.89 -6.17 -24.56
N MET A 163 38.95 -6.27 -23.76
CA MET A 163 40.26 -6.75 -24.22
C MET A 163 40.22 -8.21 -24.67
N LYS A 164 39.44 -9.04 -23.98
CA LYS A 164 39.20 -10.43 -24.37
C LYS A 164 38.49 -10.53 -25.72
N ILE A 165 37.37 -9.81 -25.88
CA ILE A 165 36.63 -9.74 -27.14
C ILE A 165 37.53 -9.23 -28.26
N MET A 166 38.36 -8.21 -28.00
CA MET A 166 39.29 -7.67 -28.99
C MET A 166 40.37 -8.69 -29.36
N THR A 167 40.87 -9.46 -28.40
CA THR A 167 41.84 -10.54 -28.64
C THR A 167 41.22 -11.66 -29.47
N GLU A 168 39.99 -12.06 -29.18
CA GLU A 168 39.23 -13.05 -29.96
C GLU A 168 38.93 -12.55 -31.37
N ALA A 169 38.54 -11.28 -31.52
CA ALA A 169 38.33 -10.65 -32.83
C ALA A 169 39.62 -10.62 -33.66
N MET A 170 40.77 -10.31 -33.03
CA MET A 170 42.07 -10.38 -33.68
C MET A 170 42.49 -11.80 -34.06
N GLN A 171 41.86 -12.84 -33.51
CA GLN A 171 42.10 -14.22 -33.95
C GLN A 171 41.32 -14.58 -35.20
N ASN A 172 40.25 -13.82 -35.53
CA ASN A 172 39.45 -14.01 -36.75
C ASN A 172 40.32 -13.78 -38.01
N PRO A 173 40.41 -14.76 -38.92
CA PRO A 173 41.20 -14.65 -40.16
C PRO A 173 40.85 -13.43 -41.02
N GLU A 174 39.57 -13.07 -41.13
CA GLU A 174 39.12 -11.94 -41.93
C GLU A 174 39.61 -10.61 -41.33
N PHE A 175 39.53 -10.49 -40.00
CA PHE A 175 40.05 -9.33 -39.29
C PHE A 175 41.58 -9.25 -39.40
N LYS A 176 42.29 -10.37 -39.24
CA LYS A 176 43.75 -10.43 -39.44
C LYS A 176 44.16 -9.99 -40.83
N ILE A 177 43.51 -10.50 -41.87
CA ILE A 177 43.82 -10.16 -43.26
C ILE A 177 43.57 -8.67 -43.51
N THR A 178 42.42 -8.16 -43.08
CA THR A 178 42.06 -6.74 -43.24
C THR A 178 43.04 -5.84 -42.48
N PHE A 179 43.40 -6.21 -41.26
CA PHE A 179 44.38 -5.48 -40.45
C PHE A 179 45.77 -5.50 -41.10
N ILE A 180 46.28 -6.67 -41.48
CA ILE A 180 47.58 -6.82 -42.14
C ILE A 180 47.61 -6.05 -43.47
N ASN A 181 46.54 -6.08 -44.26
CA ASN A 181 46.45 -5.35 -45.52
C ASN A 181 46.44 -3.83 -45.28
N SER A 182 45.68 -3.35 -44.30
CA SER A 182 45.63 -1.92 -43.94
C SER A 182 46.98 -1.43 -43.41
N VAL A 183 47.69 -2.25 -42.62
CA VAL A 183 49.04 -1.93 -42.15
C VAL A 183 50.03 -1.93 -43.31
N ARG A 184 49.92 -2.86 -44.26
CA ARG A 184 50.78 -2.93 -45.45
C ARG A 184 50.60 -1.71 -46.35
N GLU A 185 49.36 -1.25 -46.52
CA GLU A 185 49.00 -0.10 -47.34
C GLU A 185 49.50 1.22 -46.74
N ASN A 186 49.43 1.38 -45.41
CA ASN A 186 49.74 2.64 -44.75
C ASN A 186 51.19 2.76 -44.23
N LEU A 187 51.86 1.66 -43.87
CA LEU A 187 53.20 1.66 -43.27
C LEU A 187 54.29 1.05 -44.17
N GLY A 188 53.92 0.56 -45.36
CA GLY A 188 54.81 -0.16 -46.25
C GLY A 188 55.21 -1.55 -45.72
N SER A 189 55.64 -2.42 -46.62
CA SER A 189 55.97 -3.83 -46.34
C SER A 189 57.08 -4.06 -45.30
N ALA A 190 57.83 -3.03 -44.90
CA ALA A 190 58.87 -3.09 -43.88
C ALA A 190 58.33 -3.28 -42.45
N ALA A 191 57.16 -2.72 -42.11
CA ALA A 191 56.62 -2.75 -40.76
C ALA A 191 56.09 -4.14 -40.34
N ILE A 192 55.58 -4.93 -41.28
CA ILE A 192 55.02 -6.27 -41.03
C ILE A 192 56.12 -7.30 -40.74
N THR A 193 57.30 -7.14 -41.37
CA THR A 193 58.44 -8.04 -41.18
C THR A 193 58.98 -8.00 -39.74
N GLN A 194 58.88 -6.84 -39.06
CA GLN A 194 59.31 -6.70 -37.67
C GLN A 194 58.30 -7.25 -36.63
N MET A 195 57.00 -7.30 -36.94
CA MET A 195 55.99 -7.85 -36.01
C MET A 195 55.96 -9.39 -36.02
N HIS A 196 56.41 -10.04 -37.09
CA HIS A 196 56.41 -11.50 -37.21
C HIS A 196 57.66 -12.18 -36.62
N SER A 197 58.67 -11.38 -36.20
CA SER A 197 59.88 -11.86 -35.55
C SER A 197 59.76 -11.78 -34.02
N SER A 198 59.04 -12.71 -33.41
CA SER A 198 59.25 -13.02 -31.99
C SER A 198 60.66 -13.62 -31.80
N PRO A 199 61.46 -13.17 -30.81
CA PRO A 199 62.78 -13.74 -30.55
C PRO A 199 62.64 -15.15 -29.98
N LYS A 200 63.34 -16.10 -30.60
CA LYS A 200 63.51 -17.47 -30.08
C LYS A 200 64.40 -17.44 -28.84
N LYS A 201 64.02 -18.27 -27.87
CA LYS A 201 64.74 -18.63 -26.63
C LYS A 201 66.26 -18.82 -26.85
N ASP A 202 67.05 -18.25 -25.95
CA ASP A 202 68.35 -18.79 -25.56
C ASP A 202 68.26 -19.26 -24.10
N GLU A 203 68.34 -20.58 -23.91
CA GLU A 203 68.73 -21.20 -22.64
C GLU A 203 70.26 -21.32 -22.61
N LYS A 204 70.93 -20.68 -21.65
CA LYS A 204 71.90 -21.36 -20.78
C LYS A 204 72.47 -20.49 -19.64
N LYS A 205 72.35 -21.08 -18.45
CA LYS A 205 73.28 -21.14 -17.30
C LYS A 205 73.55 -19.91 -16.42
N GLU A 206 73.04 -20.03 -15.20
CA GLU A 206 73.72 -19.86 -13.89
C GLU A 206 75.15 -19.27 -13.90
N GLU A 207 75.35 -18.15 -13.18
CA GLU A 207 76.10 -18.18 -11.91
C GLU A 207 75.88 -16.90 -11.07
N LYS A 208 75.44 -17.17 -9.83
CA LYS A 208 75.71 -16.56 -8.51
C LYS A 208 76.39 -15.18 -8.34
N LYS A 209 75.90 -14.52 -7.26
CA LYS A 209 76.42 -13.38 -6.46
C LYS A 209 76.15 -12.00 -7.07
N GLU A 210 75.78 -10.96 -6.33
CA GLU A 210 76.14 -10.65 -4.94
C GLU A 210 75.10 -9.72 -4.30
N ASP A 211 75.05 -9.85 -2.98
CA ASP A 211 74.40 -9.02 -1.97
C ASP A 211 74.73 -7.52 -2.09
N GLY A 212 73.80 -6.65 -1.72
CA GLY A 212 73.94 -5.20 -1.92
C GLY A 212 72.73 -4.35 -1.55
N GLU A 213 72.28 -4.51 -0.30
CA GLU A 213 71.82 -3.50 0.67
C GLU A 213 71.38 -2.07 0.24
N LYS A 214 70.41 -1.55 1.02
CA LYS A 214 69.94 -0.16 1.26
C LYS A 214 68.71 0.26 0.46
N LYS A 215 67.68 0.90 1.01
CA LYS A 215 67.35 1.63 2.26
C LYS A 215 65.82 1.91 2.09
N GLU A 216 64.97 2.32 3.02
CA GLU A 216 65.00 2.96 4.34
C GLU A 216 63.52 2.88 4.78
N ASP A 217 63.23 2.34 5.97
CA ASP A 217 61.95 2.59 6.63
C ASP A 217 62.29 2.95 8.08
N GLY A 218 62.45 4.26 8.33
CA GLY A 218 62.33 4.84 9.66
C GLY A 218 60.84 5.08 9.87
N GLY A 219 60.20 4.58 10.92
CA GLY A 219 60.66 4.64 12.30
C GLY A 219 59.86 5.75 12.97
N ASP A 220 58.80 5.38 13.70
CA ASP A 220 58.46 6.12 14.92
C ASP A 220 57.74 5.20 15.90
N LYS A 221 58.38 5.03 17.05
CA LYS A 221 57.76 4.53 18.27
C LYS A 221 58.37 5.35 19.40
N GLN A 222 57.47 6.01 20.12
CA GLN A 222 57.26 5.79 21.56
C GLN A 222 57.54 7.01 22.46
N GLU A 223 56.44 7.36 23.15
CA GLU A 223 56.31 7.65 24.60
C GLU A 223 56.58 9.04 25.21
N ASP A 224 55.47 9.50 25.81
CA ASP A 224 55.30 9.87 27.22
C ASP A 224 55.68 11.26 27.78
N LYS A 225 54.65 11.81 28.44
CA LYS A 225 54.62 12.68 29.65
C LYS A 225 55.24 14.09 29.47
N LYS A 226 54.58 15.19 29.84
CA LYS A 226 54.11 15.58 31.19
C LYS A 226 53.45 16.98 31.11
N GLU A 227 52.57 17.28 32.07
CA GLU A 227 52.30 18.59 32.73
C GLU A 227 51.92 19.80 31.84
N GLU A 228 50.70 20.35 31.92
CA GLU A 228 50.17 21.30 32.92
C GLU A 228 49.98 22.69 32.29
N SER A 229 48.72 23.05 31.99
CA SER A 229 48.09 24.39 32.07
C SER A 229 46.70 24.36 31.42
#